data_AF-A0A496MY03-F1
#
_entry.id   AF-A0A496MY03-F1
#
_cell.length_a   1.000
_cell.length_b   1.000
_cell.length_c   1.000
_cell.angle_alpha   90.00
_cell.angle_beta   90.00
_cell.angle_gamma   90.00
#
_symmetry.space_group_name_H-M   'P 1'
#
loop_
_entity.id
_entity.type
_entity.pdbx_description
1 polymer ?
#
loop_
_entity_poly.entity_id
_entity_poly.type
_entity_poly.pdbx_seq_one_letter_code
_entity_poly.pdbx_strand_id
1 'polypeptide(L)'
;MGYQDLLRELATEHSIATGYTAYGGHYLGVPDDTLIKILHCMGVDLGLNDYSVDDLAAIDFDGADYDKRPSEETLQAALQRRHDQEFSRPLPRCIVTTDTESQAFNVHVRDGKPVDQLFIT
;
A
#
# COMPACT_ATOMS: atom_id res chain seq x y z
N MET A 1 13.86 6.59 -9.42
CA MET A 1 12.65 5.80 -9.70
C MET A 1 11.74 6.66 -10.56
N GLY A 2 11.05 6.11 -11.56
CA GLY A 2 10.03 6.87 -12.27
C GLY A 2 8.69 6.81 -11.53
N TYR A 3 7.76 7.71 -11.87
CA TYR A 3 6.38 7.74 -11.37
C TYR A 3 5.69 6.37 -11.34
N GLN A 4 5.76 5.62 -12.43
CA GLN A 4 5.12 4.31 -12.54
C GLN A 4 5.76 3.28 -11.60
N ASP A 5 7.07 3.37 -11.34
CA ASP A 5 7.76 2.49 -10.40
C ASP A 5 7.29 2.79 -8.98
N LEU A 6 7.20 4.07 -8.60
CA LEU A 6 6.70 4.50 -7.29
C LEU A 6 5.25 4.06 -7.05
N LEU A 7 4.38 4.20 -8.05
CA LEU A 7 2.99 3.77 -7.95
C LEU A 7 2.89 2.25 -7.78
N ARG A 8 3.69 1.48 -8.53
CA ARG A 8 3.72 0.02 -8.45
C ARG A 8 4.31 -0.47 -7.13
N GLU A 9 5.33 0.20 -6.61
CA GLU A 9 5.91 -0.07 -5.29
C GLU A 9 4.88 0.19 -4.19
N LEU A 10 4.23 1.35 -4.20
CA LEU A 10 3.18 1.69 -3.24
C LEU A 10 2.01 0.68 -3.30
N ALA A 11 1.59 0.27 -4.51
CA ALA A 11 0.60 -0.79 -4.66
C ALA A 11 1.05 -2.11 -4.03
N THR A 12 2.32 -2.48 -4.22
CA THR A 12 2.90 -3.71 -3.66
C THR A 12 2.96 -3.68 -2.13
N GLU A 13 3.33 -2.55 -1.52
CA GLU A 13 3.34 -2.35 -0.06
C GLU A 13 1.94 -2.42 0.59
N HIS A 14 0.90 -2.21 -0.22
CA HIS A 14 -0.49 -2.38 0.15
C HIS A 14 -1.08 -3.72 -0.28
N SER A 15 -0.25 -4.65 -0.76
CA SER A 15 -0.66 -5.98 -1.24
C SER A 15 -1.65 -5.94 -2.41
N ILE A 16 -1.56 -4.91 -3.25
CA ILE A 16 -2.35 -4.76 -4.47
C ILE A 16 -1.53 -5.31 -5.64
N ALA A 17 -2.11 -6.24 -6.40
CA ALA A 17 -1.46 -6.80 -7.57
C ALA A 17 -1.34 -5.76 -8.70
N THR A 18 -0.16 -5.65 -9.31
CA THR A 18 0.11 -4.73 -10.43
C THR A 18 -0.08 -5.37 -11.80
N GLY A 19 -0.50 -6.64 -11.83
CA GLY A 19 -0.89 -7.42 -13.00
C GLY A 19 -1.36 -8.82 -12.62
N TYR A 20 -2.11 -9.47 -13.50
CA TYR A 20 -2.66 -10.81 -13.27
C TYR A 20 -2.85 -11.57 -14.58
N THR A 21 -2.95 -12.90 -14.49
CA THR A 21 -3.33 -13.75 -15.62
C THR A 21 -4.85 -13.86 -15.67
N ALA A 22 -5.46 -13.37 -16.75
CA ALA A 22 -6.89 -13.48 -16.95
C ALA A 22 -7.30 -14.94 -17.23
N TYR A 23 -8.60 -15.25 -17.14
CA TYR A 23 -9.12 -16.59 -17.42
C TYR A 23 -8.77 -17.11 -18.83
N GLY A 24 -8.53 -16.22 -19.79
CA GLY A 24 -8.06 -16.57 -21.14
C GLY A 24 -6.57 -16.91 -21.24
N GLY A 25 -5.85 -17.00 -20.11
CA GLY A 25 -4.42 -17.37 -20.06
C GLY A 25 -3.45 -16.25 -20.45
N HIS A 26 -3.93 -15.06 -20.80
CA HIS A 26 -3.10 -13.91 -21.12
C HIS A 26 -2.84 -13.06 -19.87
N TYR A 27 -1.63 -12.50 -19.78
CA TYR A 27 -1.25 -11.57 -18.72
C TYR A 27 -1.79 -10.17 -19.00
N LEU A 28 -2.41 -9.55 -17.99
CA LEU A 28 -2.90 -8.18 -18.01
C LEU A 28 -2.16 -7.37 -16.95
N GLY A 29 -1.50 -6.30 -17.39
CA GLY A 29 -0.99 -5.28 -16.47
C GLY A 29 -2.14 -4.39 -15.99
N VAL A 30 -2.17 -4.10 -14.69
CA VAL A 30 -3.17 -3.18 -14.13
C VAL A 30 -2.81 -1.75 -14.56
N PRO A 31 -3.77 -0.96 -15.08
CA PRO A 31 -3.53 0.42 -15.49
C PRO A 31 -3.39 1.34 -14.26
N ASP A 32 -2.64 2.43 -14.43
CA ASP A 32 -2.27 3.36 -13.36
C ASP A 32 -3.51 3.93 -12.63
N ASP A 33 -4.57 4.30 -13.38
CA ASP A 33 -5.79 4.85 -12.80
C ASP A 33 -6.52 3.85 -11.89
N THR A 34 -6.46 2.55 -12.21
CA THR A 34 -7.02 1.50 -11.34
C THR A 34 -6.22 1.36 -10.05
N LEU A 35 -4.88 1.43 -10.13
CA LEU A 35 -4.03 1.40 -8.94
C LEU A 35 -4.32 2.59 -8.02
N ILE A 36 -4.44 3.79 -8.57
CA ILE A 36 -4.76 5.01 -7.83
C ILE A 36 -6.11 4.88 -7.11
N LYS A 37 -7.16 4.44 -7.83
CA LYS A 37 -8.50 4.25 -7.26
C LYS A 37 -8.50 3.21 -6.12
N ILE A 38 -7.85 2.07 -6.31
CA ILE A 38 -7.80 1.02 -5.28
C ILE A 38 -7.00 1.50 -4.06
N LEU A 39 -5.85 2.16 -4.26
CA LEU A 39 -5.05 2.73 -3.17
C LEU A 39 -5.87 3.75 -2.36
N HIS A 40 -6.62 4.61 -3.04
CA HIS A 40 -7.53 5.55 -2.38
C HIS A 40 -8.62 4.83 -1.57
N CYS A 41 -9.25 3.79 -2.13
CA CYS A 41 -10.23 2.96 -1.41
C CYS A 41 -9.62 2.25 -0.18
N MET A 42 -8.34 1.90 -0.22
CA MET A 42 -7.60 1.32 0.91
C MET A 42 -7.25 2.36 1.99
N GLY A 43 -7.64 3.61 1.82
CA GLY A 43 -7.41 4.71 2.76
C GLY A 43 -6.03 5.35 2.63
N VAL A 44 -5.34 5.17 1.49
CA VAL A 44 -4.07 5.85 1.24
C VAL A 44 -4.33 7.30 0.87
N ASP A 45 -3.74 8.20 1.62
CA ASP A 45 -3.84 9.63 1.35
C ASP A 45 -2.95 10.02 0.16
N LEU A 46 -3.60 10.16 -0.99
CA LEU A 46 -2.99 10.57 -2.26
C LEU A 46 -3.28 12.04 -2.60
N GLY A 47 -3.74 12.85 -1.63
CA GLY A 47 -4.18 14.22 -1.89
C GLY A 47 -5.47 14.30 -2.73
N LEU A 48 -6.19 13.18 -2.82
CA LEU A 48 -7.42 13.06 -3.59
C LEU A 48 -8.70 13.26 -2.76
N ASN A 49 -8.57 13.57 -1.47
CA ASN A 49 -9.70 13.58 -0.53
C ASN A 49 -10.63 14.79 -0.69
N ASP A 50 -10.19 15.84 -1.39
CA ASP A 50 -11.01 17.01 -1.73
C ASP A 50 -11.88 16.78 -2.98
N TYR A 51 -11.63 15.67 -3.69
CA TYR A 51 -12.47 15.27 -4.82
C TYR A 51 -13.69 14.50 -4.29
N SER A 52 -14.89 14.93 -4.71
CA SER A 52 -16.12 14.21 -4.38
C SER A 52 -16.09 12.80 -4.99
N VAL A 53 -16.92 11.89 -4.46
CA VAL A 53 -17.05 10.53 -5.04
C VAL A 53 -17.44 10.60 -6.52
N ASP A 54 -18.19 11.64 -6.92
CA ASP A 54 -18.55 11.93 -8.32
C ASP A 54 -17.33 12.40 -9.15
N ASP A 55 -16.38 13.14 -8.56
CA ASP A 55 -15.14 13.57 -9.22
C ASP A 55 -14.15 12.41 -9.44
N LEU A 56 -14.11 11.43 -8.53
CA LEU A 56 -13.30 10.21 -8.68
C LEU A 56 -13.85 9.26 -9.74
N ALA A 57 -15.18 9.25 -9.92
CA ALA A 57 -15.83 8.55 -11.02
C ALA A 57 -15.51 9.19 -12.39
N ALA A 58 -15.28 10.51 -12.42
CA ALA A 58 -14.87 11.24 -13.62
C ALA A 58 -13.42 10.99 -14.06
N ILE A 59 -12.59 10.32 -13.24
CA ILE A 59 -11.29 9.75 -13.67
C ILE A 59 -11.57 8.47 -14.47
N ASP A 60 -12.39 8.58 -15.52
CA ASP A 60 -12.69 7.50 -16.44
C ASP A 60 -11.67 7.46 -17.59
N PHE A 61 -11.61 6.29 -18.23
CA PHE A 61 -10.57 5.75 -19.11
C PHE A 61 -10.18 6.59 -20.35
N ASP A 62 -10.78 7.77 -20.56
CA ASP A 62 -10.65 8.59 -21.77
C ASP A 62 -9.65 9.77 -21.64
N GLY A 63 -8.81 9.76 -20.59
CA GLY A 63 -7.54 10.51 -20.59
C GLY A 63 -7.62 12.04 -20.49
N ALA A 64 -8.72 12.61 -20.02
CA ALA A 64 -8.97 14.05 -20.13
C ALA A 64 -8.36 14.94 -19.01
N ASP A 65 -7.81 14.39 -17.93
CA ASP A 65 -7.33 15.23 -16.82
C ASP A 65 -6.04 14.70 -16.15
N TYR A 66 -4.90 14.97 -16.79
CA TYR A 66 -3.56 14.62 -16.27
C TYR A 66 -3.22 15.36 -14.95
N ASP A 67 -3.90 16.46 -14.67
CA ASP A 67 -3.61 17.38 -13.56
C ASP A 67 -4.12 16.85 -12.20
N LYS A 68 -5.00 15.85 -12.20
CA LYS A 68 -5.58 15.24 -10.99
C LYS A 68 -4.80 14.03 -10.46
N ARG A 69 -3.75 13.59 -11.14
CA ARG A 69 -2.94 12.46 -10.67
C ARG A 69 -2.09 12.89 -9.47
N PRO A 70 -1.89 12.01 -8.46
CA PRO A 70 -0.97 12.32 -7.38
C PRO A 70 0.43 12.55 -7.96
N SER A 71 1.17 13.50 -7.40
CA SER A 71 2.56 13.76 -7.82
C SER A 71 3.50 12.66 -7.32
N GLU A 72 4.70 12.57 -7.91
CA GLU A 72 5.76 11.67 -7.42
C GLU A 72 6.09 11.94 -5.95
N GLU A 73 6.10 13.21 -5.53
CA GLU A 73 6.33 13.61 -4.14
C GLU A 73 5.24 13.06 -3.21
N THR A 74 3.97 13.13 -3.61
CA THR A 74 2.86 12.57 -2.84
C THR A 74 2.96 11.05 -2.71
N LEU A 75 3.30 10.34 -3.80
CA LEU A 75 3.50 8.89 -3.77
C LEU A 75 4.66 8.50 -2.83
N GLN A 76 5.77 9.22 -2.92
CA GLN A 76 6.95 8.98 -2.09
C GLN A 76 6.67 9.28 -0.61
N ALA A 77 5.92 10.34 -0.32
CA ALA A 77 5.47 10.65 1.04
C ALA A 77 4.51 9.58 1.59
N ALA A 78 3.61 9.05 0.76
CA ALA A 78 2.72 7.96 1.14
C ALA A 78 3.48 6.67 1.47
N LEU A 79 4.48 6.32 0.65
CA LEU A 79 5.35 5.18 0.88
C LEU A 79 6.15 5.33 2.18
N GLN A 80 6.76 6.49 2.41
CA GLN A 80 7.52 6.75 3.64
C GLN A 80 6.61 6.63 4.87
N ARG A 81 5.41 7.22 4.83
CA ARG A 81 4.44 7.13 5.93
C ARG A 81 4.06 5.68 6.23
N ARG A 82 3.87 4.85 5.21
CA ARG A 82 3.58 3.42 5.35
C ARG A 82 4.73 2.69 6.05
N HIS A 83 5.96 2.97 5.66
CA HIS A 83 7.16 2.37 6.27
C HIS A 83 7.30 2.81 7.73
N ASP A 84 7.14 4.10 8.03
CA ASP A 84 7.19 4.64 9.39
C ASP A 84 6.09 4.02 10.28
N GLN A 85 4.89 3.84 9.72
CA GLN A 85 3.78 3.19 10.39
C GLN A 85 4.05 1.73 10.71
N GLU A 86 4.71 0.96 9.84
CA GLU A 86 5.08 -0.43 10.16
C GLU A 86 6.26 -0.51 11.12
N PHE A 87 7.26 0.35 10.97
CA PHE A 87 8.44 0.36 11.84
C PHE A 87 8.11 0.82 13.27
N SER A 88 7.05 1.60 13.46
CA SER A 88 6.61 2.06 14.77
C SER A 88 5.69 1.08 15.51
N ARG A 89 5.33 -0.06 14.90
CA ARG A 89 4.41 -1.03 15.51
C ARG A 89 5.16 -1.91 16.48
N PRO A 90 4.77 -1.93 17.77
CA PRO A 90 5.46 -2.77 18.73
C PRO A 90 5.42 -4.25 18.37
N LEU A 91 4.29 -4.71 17.81
CA LEU A 91 4.07 -6.07 17.35
C LEU A 91 3.40 -6.09 15.97
N PRO A 92 3.54 -7.20 15.21
CA PRO A 92 2.77 -7.43 13.99
C PRO A 92 1.25 -7.41 14.26
N ARG A 93 0.43 -7.20 13.23
CA ARG A 93 -1.05 -7.21 13.34
C ARG A 93 -1.59 -8.48 13.97
N CYS A 94 -1.08 -9.61 13.49
CA CYS A 94 -1.42 -10.94 13.92
C CYS A 94 -0.29 -11.88 13.52
N ILE A 95 -0.04 -12.90 14.32
CA ILE A 95 0.89 -13.99 13.99
C ILE A 95 0.03 -15.25 13.88
N VAL A 96 0.15 -15.96 12.76
CA VAL A 96 -0.54 -17.23 12.54
C VAL A 96 0.54 -18.23 12.16
N THR A 97 0.66 -19.31 12.94
CA THR A 97 1.66 -20.36 12.76
C THR A 97 1.02 -21.74 12.88
N THR A 98 1.70 -22.75 12.34
CA THR A 98 1.38 -24.16 12.59
C THR A 98 1.99 -24.61 13.92
N ASP A 99 1.53 -25.77 14.44
CA ASP A 99 1.86 -26.29 15.76
C ASP A 99 3.30 -26.79 15.92
N THR A 100 4.00 -27.05 14.81
CA THR A 100 5.30 -27.74 14.85
C THR A 100 6.53 -26.87 14.69
N GLU A 101 6.40 -25.54 14.50
CA GLU A 101 7.56 -24.69 14.18
C GLU A 101 7.68 -23.45 15.05
N SER A 102 8.90 -23.23 15.57
CA SER A 102 9.29 -22.00 16.25
C SER A 102 9.45 -20.88 15.23
N GLN A 103 8.51 -19.94 15.21
CA GLN A 103 8.53 -18.82 14.27
C GLN A 103 9.15 -17.56 14.91
N ALA A 104 10.13 -16.96 14.22
CA ALA A 104 10.64 -15.64 14.55
C ALA A 104 9.74 -14.55 13.94
N PHE A 105 9.56 -13.44 14.67
CA PHE A 105 8.85 -12.25 14.21
C PHE A 105 9.50 -10.99 14.76
N ASN A 106 9.22 -9.86 14.10
CA ASN A 106 9.82 -8.57 14.47
C ASN A 106 9.06 -7.92 15.63
N VAL A 107 9.80 -7.30 16.54
CA VAL A 107 9.28 -6.48 17.63
C VAL A 107 9.99 -5.13 17.57
N HIS A 108 9.23 -4.04 17.60
CA HIS A 108 9.79 -2.70 17.59
C HIS A 108 9.66 -2.05 18.97
N VAL A 109 10.78 -1.62 19.54
CA VAL A 109 10.81 -0.87 20.80
C VAL A 109 11.61 0.42 20.60
N ARG A 110 11.43 1.38 21.51
CA ARG A 110 12.33 2.53 21.55
C ARG A 110 13.75 2.03 21.80
N ASP A 111 14.71 2.63 21.10
CA ASP A 111 16.11 2.29 21.26
C ASP A 111 16.54 2.35 22.74
N GLY A 112 17.29 1.34 23.18
CA GLY A 112 17.74 1.17 24.57
C GLY A 112 16.67 0.75 25.58
N LYS A 113 15.41 0.50 25.18
CA LYS A 113 14.38 -0.06 26.07
C LYS A 113 14.31 -1.59 25.96
N PRO A 114 14.14 -2.32 27.08
CA PRO A 114 13.98 -3.76 27.05
C PRO A 114 12.61 -4.19 26.49
N VAL A 115 12.54 -5.44 26.03
CA VAL A 115 11.27 -6.11 25.65
C VAL A 115 10.83 -6.94 26.85
N ASP A 116 10.05 -6.34 27.76
CA ASP A 116 9.81 -6.94 29.08
C ASP A 116 8.68 -7.99 29.11
N GLN A 117 7.69 -7.93 28.21
CA GLN A 117 6.59 -8.90 28.16
C GLN A 117 6.01 -9.06 26.76
N LEU A 118 6.05 -10.28 26.24
CA LEU A 118 5.30 -10.68 25.06
C LEU A 118 4.44 -11.89 25.40
N PHE A 119 3.12 -11.68 25.44
CA PHE A 119 2.16 -12.77 25.59
C PHE A 119 1.71 -13.22 24.20
N ILE A 120 2.16 -14.40 23.79
CA ILE A 120 1.68 -15.10 22.60
C ILE A 120 0.60 -16.06 23.12
N THR A 121 -0.67 -15.75 22.87
CA THR A 121 -1.82 -16.61 23.22
C THR A 121 -2.15 -17.53 22.05
#